data_AF-A0A4Q3C260-F1
#
_entry.id   AF-A0A4Q3C260-F1
#
_cell.length_a   1.000
_cell.length_b   1.000
_cell.length_c   1.000
_cell.angle_alpha   90.00
_cell.angle_beta   90.00
_cell.angle_gamma   90.00
#
_symmetry.space_group_name_H-M   'P 1'
#
loop_
_entity.id
_entity.type
_entity.pdbx_description
1 polymer ?
#
loop_
_entity_poly.entity_id
_entity_poly.type
_entity_poly.pdbx_seq_one_letter_code
_entity_poly.pdbx_strand_id
1 'polypeptide(L)'
;LVGDEVKQITDDVLLPRNSFSDCVEYIVNECDATKDSLRYDPIDNLNFGRVTRGTAMALKARVLLYAASQLYNGGNIGENAEQRLVAGYENEQASRWKRAADAAADIVALNVFGLQNDLVNTFVVANNSEVIFARNNGYSTAYETANGPIGFTGNATGNSRTSPTQEFVESFGMKNGMPISDPASGYNQNNPYVNRDPRLDSTILYTGSRWLSNVIETFEGGRNKPGGTKVQTKTSYYLRKFMGHFKNQTVYSAHPRNFVMFRFAEVYLNYAEAENEFSGPTTNVYNALYAIRKRAGISAGSGNYGIPAGLSKEAMREIIRNERRVELAFEEHRYWDIRRWKIAVDLAKNPLHGLRITRSEVVGTINGTKIEVLQP
;
A
#
# COMPACT_ATOMS: atom_id res chain seq x y z
N LEU A 1 -12.85 26.15 -10.11
CA LEU A 1 -11.41 26.30 -10.37
C LEU A 1 -11.18 27.76 -10.17
N VAL A 2 -10.41 28.08 -9.13
CA VAL A 2 -10.15 29.49 -8.79
C VAL A 2 -9.05 30.06 -9.70
N GLY A 3 -8.24 29.19 -10.33
CA GLY A 3 -7.13 29.61 -11.18
C GLY A 3 -6.16 30.48 -10.39
N ASP A 4 -5.65 31.52 -11.06
CA ASP A 4 -4.77 32.52 -10.46
C ASP A 4 -5.52 33.73 -9.87
N GLU A 5 -6.86 33.64 -9.75
CA GLU A 5 -7.66 34.75 -9.25
C GLU A 5 -7.47 34.95 -7.73
N VAL A 6 -6.89 36.08 -7.35
CA VAL A 6 -6.76 36.48 -5.94
C VAL A 6 -8.10 37.08 -5.47
N LYS A 7 -8.86 36.29 -4.71
CA LYS A 7 -10.14 36.71 -4.14
C LYS A 7 -9.96 37.68 -2.97
N GLN A 8 -10.83 38.68 -2.91
CA GLN A 8 -10.94 39.64 -1.80
C GLN A 8 -12.00 39.18 -0.79
N ILE A 9 -11.98 39.77 0.42
CA ILE A 9 -12.95 39.45 1.49
C ILE A 9 -14.42 39.72 1.10
N THR A 10 -14.63 40.59 0.13
CA THR A 10 -15.95 40.97 -0.38
C THR A 10 -16.43 40.11 -1.55
N ASP A 11 -15.57 39.25 -2.10
CA ASP A 11 -15.92 38.44 -3.26
C ASP A 11 -16.85 37.30 -2.86
N ASP A 12 -17.79 36.98 -3.75
CA ASP A 12 -18.57 35.76 -3.59
C ASP A 12 -17.67 34.55 -3.84
N VAL A 13 -17.36 33.84 -2.75
CA VAL A 13 -16.54 32.62 -2.75
C VAL A 13 -17.39 31.35 -2.75
N LEU A 14 -18.72 31.45 -2.84
CA LEU A 14 -19.64 30.32 -3.00
C LEU A 14 -19.70 29.86 -4.46
N LEU A 15 -18.53 29.49 -4.99
CA LEU A 15 -18.40 29.04 -6.37
C LEU A 15 -18.94 27.61 -6.54
N PRO A 16 -19.66 27.31 -7.63
CA PRO A 16 -20.05 25.94 -7.94
C PRO A 16 -18.82 25.08 -8.24
N ARG A 17 -18.98 23.76 -8.07
CA ARG A 17 -17.92 22.82 -8.45
C ARG A 17 -17.79 22.79 -9.98
N ASN A 18 -16.55 22.84 -10.47
CA ASN A 18 -16.28 22.54 -11.88
C ASN A 18 -16.49 21.06 -12.17
N SER A 19 -16.60 20.75 -13.46
CA SER A 19 -16.70 19.37 -13.90
C SER A 19 -15.49 18.55 -13.45
N PHE A 20 -15.69 17.24 -13.30
CA PHE A 20 -14.60 16.32 -13.01
C PHE A 20 -13.48 16.42 -14.05
N SER A 21 -13.85 16.54 -15.33
CA SER A 21 -12.89 16.68 -16.43
C SER A 21 -12.06 17.94 -16.30
N ASP A 22 -12.67 19.11 -16.01
CA ASP A 22 -11.94 20.36 -15.86
C ASP A 22 -10.93 20.27 -14.70
N CYS A 23 -11.32 19.61 -13.60
CA CYS A 23 -10.43 19.43 -12.46
C CYS A 23 -9.24 18.52 -12.80
N VAL A 24 -9.46 17.42 -13.52
CA VAL A 24 -8.39 16.53 -13.98
C VAL A 24 -7.43 17.27 -14.91
N GLU A 25 -7.94 17.93 -15.95
CA GLU A 25 -7.09 18.61 -16.93
C GLU A 25 -6.36 19.80 -16.30
N TYR A 26 -6.99 20.55 -15.39
CA TYR A 26 -6.31 21.62 -14.65
C TYR A 26 -5.09 21.08 -13.89
N ILE A 27 -5.27 20.02 -13.08
CA ILE A 27 -4.15 19.45 -12.31
C ILE A 27 -3.05 18.91 -13.24
N VAL A 28 -3.42 18.24 -14.33
CA VAL A 28 -2.46 17.69 -15.30
C VAL A 28 -1.67 18.80 -15.98
N ASN A 29 -2.34 19.86 -16.42
CA ASN A 29 -1.71 21.00 -17.09
C ASN A 29 -0.78 21.76 -16.15
N GLU A 30 -1.18 21.99 -14.89
CA GLU A 30 -0.33 22.60 -13.88
C GLU A 30 0.93 21.76 -13.61
N CYS A 31 0.80 20.43 -13.52
CA CYS A 31 1.95 19.55 -13.37
C CYS A 31 2.88 19.62 -14.59
N ASP A 32 2.34 19.63 -15.81
CA ASP A 32 3.15 19.70 -17.03
C ASP A 32 3.84 21.05 -17.20
N ALA A 33 3.16 22.16 -16.90
CA ALA A 33 3.71 23.50 -17.00
C ALA A 33 4.84 23.75 -15.99
N THR A 34 4.76 23.14 -14.80
CA THR A 34 5.70 23.42 -13.71
C THR A 34 6.86 22.43 -13.61
N LYS A 35 6.69 21.17 -14.04
CA LYS A 35 7.68 20.09 -13.76
C LYS A 35 9.11 20.42 -14.14
N ASP A 36 9.33 21.15 -15.23
CA ASP A 36 10.67 21.48 -15.75
C ASP A 36 11.30 22.71 -15.07
N SER A 37 10.52 23.48 -14.30
CA SER A 37 10.99 24.58 -13.45
C SER A 37 11.21 24.16 -11.98
N LEU A 38 10.83 22.94 -11.62
CA LEU A 38 11.03 22.38 -10.28
C LEU A 38 12.46 21.86 -10.10
N ARG A 39 12.80 21.48 -8.87
CA ARG A 39 14.09 20.85 -8.56
C ARG A 39 14.21 19.50 -9.28
N TYR A 40 15.41 19.21 -9.76
CA TYR A 40 15.72 17.92 -10.36
C TYR A 40 15.87 16.83 -9.30
N ASP A 41 15.56 15.61 -9.72
CA ASP A 41 15.84 14.37 -8.98
C ASP A 41 17.17 13.77 -9.48
N PRO A 42 17.91 13.01 -8.65
CA PRO A 42 17.63 12.77 -7.24
C PRO A 42 17.91 14.02 -6.39
N ILE A 43 17.08 14.25 -5.38
CA ILE A 43 17.25 15.38 -4.47
C ILE A 43 18.36 15.09 -3.45
N ASP A 44 19.16 16.11 -3.11
CA ASP A 44 20.16 16.00 -2.05
C ASP A 44 19.52 15.99 -0.64
N ASN A 45 20.31 15.62 0.38
CA ASN A 45 19.83 15.53 1.76
C ASN A 45 19.39 16.87 2.36
N LEU A 46 19.99 17.99 1.94
CA LEU A 46 19.66 19.33 2.46
C LEU A 46 18.30 19.80 1.94
N ASN A 47 17.94 19.39 0.72
CA ASN A 47 16.71 19.76 0.06
C ASN A 47 15.61 18.70 0.16
N PHE A 48 15.88 17.53 0.74
CA PHE A 48 14.92 16.44 0.88
C PHE A 48 13.59 16.90 1.50
N GLY A 49 12.48 16.56 0.83
CA GLY A 49 11.12 17.00 1.19
C GLY A 49 10.63 18.24 0.44
N ARG A 50 11.48 18.90 -0.35
CA ARG A 50 11.02 19.90 -1.34
C ARG A 50 10.43 19.20 -2.56
N VAL A 51 9.47 19.86 -3.21
CA VAL A 51 8.82 19.36 -4.43
C VAL A 51 9.82 19.33 -5.59
N THR A 52 9.85 18.22 -6.33
CA THR A 52 10.73 17.98 -7.47
C THR A 52 9.95 17.74 -8.77
N ARG A 53 10.66 17.67 -9.90
CA ARG A 53 10.13 17.23 -11.19
C ARG A 53 9.39 15.90 -11.06
N GLY A 54 10.00 14.91 -10.41
CA GLY A 54 9.41 13.60 -10.16
C GLY A 54 8.15 13.66 -9.29
N THR A 55 8.07 14.62 -8.35
CA THR A 55 6.86 14.85 -7.54
C THR A 55 5.67 15.28 -8.40
N ALA A 56 5.86 16.28 -9.28
CA ALA A 56 4.80 16.73 -10.20
C ALA A 56 4.38 15.61 -11.17
N MET A 57 5.35 14.86 -11.71
CA MET A 57 5.06 13.73 -12.59
C MET A 57 4.30 12.61 -11.87
N ALA A 58 4.65 12.28 -10.62
CA ALA A 58 3.96 11.26 -9.84
C ALA A 58 2.51 11.68 -9.48
N LEU A 59 2.28 12.96 -9.16
CA LEU A 59 0.94 13.49 -8.97
C LEU A 59 0.10 13.35 -10.24
N LYS A 60 0.63 13.79 -11.40
CA LYS A 60 -0.02 13.61 -12.70
C LYS A 60 -0.35 12.15 -12.98
N ALA A 61 0.60 11.23 -12.80
CA ALA A 61 0.39 9.81 -13.05
C ALA A 61 -0.73 9.21 -12.17
N ARG A 62 -0.78 9.55 -10.87
CA ARG A 62 -1.84 9.07 -9.98
C ARG A 62 -3.21 9.67 -10.35
N VAL A 63 -3.28 10.96 -10.66
CA VAL A 63 -4.52 11.62 -11.10
C VAL A 63 -5.08 10.97 -12.35
N LEU A 64 -4.23 10.74 -13.36
CA LEU A 64 -4.62 10.08 -14.60
C LEU A 64 -5.05 8.63 -14.38
N LEU A 65 -4.36 7.88 -13.52
CA LEU A 65 -4.76 6.51 -13.16
C LEU A 65 -6.16 6.50 -12.53
N TYR A 66 -6.44 7.42 -11.61
CA TYR A 66 -7.75 7.50 -10.96
C TYR A 66 -8.81 7.91 -11.99
N ALA A 67 -8.55 8.92 -12.80
CA ALA A 67 -9.44 9.39 -13.85
C ALA A 67 -9.77 8.31 -14.91
N ALA A 68 -8.85 7.37 -15.16
CA ALA A 68 -9.07 6.23 -16.05
C ALA A 68 -9.82 5.05 -15.40
N SER A 69 -9.89 5.01 -14.06
CA SER A 69 -10.49 3.91 -13.30
C SER A 69 -12.00 3.86 -13.44
N GLN A 70 -12.58 2.66 -13.25
CA GLN A 70 -14.01 2.37 -13.46
C GLN A 70 -14.98 3.38 -12.84
N LEU A 71 -14.74 3.84 -11.60
CA LEU A 71 -15.61 4.83 -10.95
C LEU A 71 -15.68 6.16 -11.72
N TYR A 72 -14.57 6.57 -12.34
CA TYR A 72 -14.44 7.88 -12.95
C TYR A 72 -14.49 7.82 -14.48
N ASN A 73 -14.42 6.64 -15.10
CA ASN A 73 -14.33 6.45 -16.55
C ASN A 73 -15.58 5.71 -17.07
N GLY A 74 -16.74 6.36 -17.04
CA GLY A 74 -18.02 5.79 -17.49
C GLY A 74 -18.83 5.08 -16.39
N GLY A 75 -18.28 4.89 -15.20
CA GLY A 75 -18.97 4.26 -14.06
C GLY A 75 -19.34 5.23 -12.93
N ASN A 76 -19.47 6.52 -13.21
CA ASN A 76 -19.82 7.51 -12.19
C ASN A 76 -21.18 7.23 -11.55
N ILE A 77 -21.41 7.76 -10.33
CA ILE A 77 -22.57 7.43 -9.48
C ILE A 77 -23.59 8.57 -9.37
N GLY A 78 -23.51 9.58 -10.23
CA GLY A 78 -24.42 10.72 -10.16
C GLY A 78 -25.85 10.36 -10.60
N GLU A 79 -26.85 10.74 -9.82
CA GLU A 79 -28.25 10.42 -10.09
C GLU A 79 -28.90 11.41 -11.07
N ASN A 80 -28.37 12.63 -11.14
CA ASN A 80 -28.82 13.70 -12.05
C ASN A 80 -27.64 14.34 -12.81
N ALA A 81 -27.94 15.21 -13.77
CA ALA A 81 -26.94 15.80 -14.65
C ALA A 81 -25.87 16.60 -13.88
N GLU A 82 -26.26 17.37 -12.87
CA GLU A 82 -25.35 18.17 -12.05
C GLU A 82 -24.38 17.28 -11.25
N GLN A 83 -24.88 16.19 -10.67
CA GLN A 83 -24.06 15.23 -9.95
C GLN A 83 -23.12 14.46 -10.88
N ARG A 84 -23.59 14.01 -12.04
CA ARG A 84 -22.76 13.28 -13.01
C ARG A 84 -21.60 14.14 -13.50
N LEU A 85 -21.84 15.42 -13.73
CA LEU A 85 -20.81 16.39 -14.18
C LEU A 85 -19.59 16.43 -13.25
N VAL A 86 -19.79 16.24 -11.93
CA VAL A 86 -18.75 16.39 -10.91
C VAL A 86 -18.25 15.07 -10.31
N ALA A 87 -18.87 13.94 -10.70
CA ALA A 87 -18.60 12.61 -10.16
C ALA A 87 -17.63 11.77 -11.00
N GLY A 88 -17.45 12.10 -12.27
CA GLY A 88 -16.57 11.38 -13.20
C GLY A 88 -16.90 11.70 -14.65
N TYR A 89 -16.18 11.09 -15.59
CA TYR A 89 -16.59 11.06 -16.99
C TYR A 89 -17.84 10.18 -17.16
N GLU A 90 -18.78 10.60 -18.01
CA GLU A 90 -19.99 9.83 -18.32
C GLU A 90 -19.72 8.69 -19.31
N ASN A 91 -18.75 8.85 -20.21
CA ASN A 91 -18.37 7.82 -21.17
C ASN A 91 -17.09 7.10 -20.76
N GLU A 92 -17.01 5.81 -21.04
CA GLU A 92 -15.76 5.06 -20.97
C GLU A 92 -14.88 5.38 -22.18
N GLN A 93 -13.59 5.63 -21.96
CA GLN A 93 -12.61 5.79 -23.02
C GLN A 93 -11.30 5.07 -22.67
N ALA A 94 -10.89 4.14 -23.53
CA ALA A 94 -9.64 3.39 -23.38
C ALA A 94 -8.39 4.29 -23.44
N SER A 95 -8.45 5.41 -24.18
CA SER A 95 -7.36 6.38 -24.28
C SER A 95 -6.94 6.99 -22.93
N ARG A 96 -7.84 7.02 -21.93
CA ARG A 96 -7.50 7.49 -20.57
C ARG A 96 -6.52 6.56 -19.87
N TRP A 97 -6.63 5.25 -20.08
CA TRP A 97 -5.66 4.27 -19.59
C TRP A 97 -4.30 4.45 -20.26
N LYS A 98 -4.27 4.73 -21.57
CA LYS A 98 -3.01 5.03 -22.26
C LYS A 98 -2.31 6.27 -21.69
N ARG A 99 -3.05 7.36 -21.44
CA ARG A 99 -2.51 8.57 -20.78
C ARG A 99 -1.89 8.27 -19.41
N ALA A 100 -2.54 7.42 -18.62
CA ALA A 100 -2.04 7.00 -17.31
C ALA A 100 -0.78 6.13 -17.42
N ALA A 101 -0.75 5.19 -18.37
CA ALA A 101 0.40 4.33 -18.64
C ALA A 101 1.62 5.17 -19.07
N ASP A 102 1.41 6.12 -19.99
CA ASP A 102 2.47 7.01 -20.47
C ASP A 102 3.03 7.90 -19.36
N ALA A 103 2.16 8.49 -18.54
CA ALA A 103 2.61 9.33 -17.42
C ALA A 103 3.45 8.54 -16.38
N ALA A 104 3.11 7.27 -16.13
CA ALA A 104 3.91 6.42 -15.25
C ALA A 104 5.22 5.97 -15.93
N ALA A 105 5.19 5.66 -17.23
CA ALA A 105 6.37 5.30 -18.02
C ALA A 105 7.38 6.45 -18.10
N ASP A 106 6.93 7.70 -18.22
CA ASP A 106 7.79 8.89 -18.22
C ASP A 106 8.61 9.00 -16.93
N ILE A 107 8.03 8.63 -15.78
CA ILE A 107 8.76 8.62 -14.48
C ILE A 107 9.80 7.51 -14.46
N VAL A 108 9.47 6.32 -14.95
CA VAL A 108 10.42 5.20 -15.08
C VAL A 108 11.59 5.60 -16.00
N ALA A 109 11.30 6.31 -17.09
CA ALA A 109 12.28 6.78 -18.06
C ALA A 109 13.25 7.83 -17.51
N LEU A 110 12.92 8.52 -16.41
CA LEU A 110 13.87 9.42 -15.75
C LEU A 110 15.12 8.66 -15.27
N ASN A 111 14.98 7.38 -14.92
CA ASN A 111 16.08 6.52 -14.46
C ASN A 111 16.90 7.10 -13.28
N VAL A 112 16.23 7.84 -12.39
CA VAL A 112 16.82 8.45 -11.18
C VAL A 112 16.24 7.85 -9.89
N PHE A 113 15.18 7.07 -9.98
CA PHE A 113 14.54 6.37 -8.87
C PHE A 113 14.74 4.86 -8.99
N GLY A 114 14.72 4.16 -7.86
CA GLY A 114 14.88 2.71 -7.80
C GLY A 114 14.28 2.11 -6.54
N LEU A 115 13.80 0.87 -6.63
CA LEU A 115 13.24 0.16 -5.48
C LEU A 115 14.31 -0.02 -4.39
N GLN A 116 14.00 0.38 -3.16
CA GLN A 116 14.90 0.21 -2.02
C GLN A 116 15.02 -1.27 -1.70
N ASN A 117 16.25 -1.79 -1.56
CA ASN A 117 16.46 -3.23 -1.34
C ASN A 117 15.71 -3.78 -0.11
N ASP A 118 15.65 -2.99 0.95
CA ASP A 118 14.93 -3.32 2.19
C ASP A 118 13.71 -2.43 2.34
N LEU A 119 12.52 -3.03 2.32
CA LEU A 119 11.23 -2.34 2.45
C LEU A 119 11.12 -1.53 3.75
N VAL A 120 11.77 -1.97 4.84
CA VAL A 120 11.78 -1.19 6.09
C VAL A 120 12.51 0.13 5.88
N ASN A 121 13.66 0.08 5.22
CA ASN A 121 14.50 1.24 4.95
C ASN A 121 13.82 2.28 4.06
N THR A 122 12.82 1.90 3.26
CA THR A 122 11.99 2.85 2.50
C THR A 122 11.35 3.91 3.41
N PHE A 123 10.99 3.54 4.65
CA PHE A 123 10.27 4.40 5.60
C PHE A 123 11.14 4.97 6.73
N VAL A 124 12.29 4.35 6.99
CA VAL A 124 13.16 4.67 8.14
C VAL A 124 14.51 5.28 7.76
N VAL A 125 14.81 5.37 6.46
CA VAL A 125 15.96 6.11 5.92
C VAL A 125 15.44 7.36 5.23
N ALA A 126 15.92 8.53 5.68
CA ALA A 126 15.43 9.84 5.24
C ALA A 126 15.45 9.99 3.71
N ASN A 127 16.62 10.01 3.08
CA ASN A 127 16.74 10.07 1.63
C ASN A 127 17.17 8.70 1.10
N ASN A 128 16.36 8.09 0.25
CA ASN A 128 16.63 6.79 -0.36
C ASN A 128 16.16 6.79 -1.82
N SER A 129 16.59 5.80 -2.60
CA SER A 129 16.34 5.76 -4.04
C SER A 129 14.86 5.60 -4.43
N GLU A 130 13.99 5.17 -3.52
CA GLU A 130 12.61 4.83 -3.84
C GLU A 130 11.63 5.97 -3.57
N VAL A 131 11.90 6.80 -2.56
CA VAL A 131 11.00 7.89 -2.17
C VAL A 131 11.09 9.03 -3.17
N ILE A 132 9.96 9.33 -3.82
CA ILE A 132 9.84 10.46 -4.77
C ILE A 132 9.46 11.73 -4.00
N PHE A 133 8.53 11.61 -3.06
CA PHE A 133 8.10 12.73 -2.22
C PHE A 133 7.63 12.25 -0.85
N ALA A 134 8.08 12.92 0.19
CA ALA A 134 7.70 12.65 1.56
C ALA A 134 7.73 13.92 2.42
N ARG A 135 6.86 13.98 3.43
CA ARG A 135 7.02 14.93 4.53
C ARG A 135 7.98 14.35 5.56
N ASN A 136 9.07 15.05 5.83
CA ASN A 136 10.03 14.68 6.87
C ASN A 136 9.47 15.05 8.26
N ASN A 137 9.26 14.05 9.12
CA ASN A 137 8.76 14.23 10.49
C ASN A 137 9.88 14.13 11.55
N GLY A 138 11.15 14.23 11.14
CA GLY A 138 12.30 14.16 12.04
C GLY A 138 12.55 12.75 12.59
N TYR A 139 13.24 12.67 13.73
CA TYR A 139 13.58 11.42 14.40
C TYR A 139 12.58 11.14 15.52
N SER A 140 11.97 9.95 15.54
CA SER A 140 11.07 9.55 16.63
C SER A 140 10.92 8.03 16.74
N THR A 141 10.30 7.57 17.82
CA THR A 141 9.81 6.19 18.06
C THR A 141 8.28 6.11 18.00
N ALA A 142 7.62 7.11 17.40
CA ALA A 142 6.18 7.30 17.52
C ALA A 142 5.38 6.14 16.93
N TYR A 143 5.83 5.56 15.81
CA TYR A 143 5.13 4.44 15.17
C TYR A 143 5.26 3.14 15.97
N GLU A 144 6.42 2.84 16.56
CA GLU A 144 6.60 1.68 17.44
C GLU A 144 5.81 1.87 18.74
N THR A 145 5.80 3.08 19.30
CA THR A 145 5.01 3.39 20.50
C THR A 145 3.52 3.26 20.22
N ALA A 146 3.04 3.69 19.05
CA ALA A 146 1.63 3.61 18.68
C ALA A 146 1.18 2.17 18.37
N ASN A 147 1.98 1.43 17.61
CA ASN A 147 1.53 0.18 16.98
C ASN A 147 2.22 -1.08 17.54
N GLY A 148 3.32 -0.91 18.25
CA GLY A 148 4.06 -2.03 18.83
C GLY A 148 3.19 -2.85 19.78
N PRO A 149 3.52 -4.14 19.94
CA PRO A 149 2.79 -5.04 20.82
C PRO A 149 2.90 -4.61 22.28
N ILE A 150 1.83 -4.85 23.05
CA ILE A 150 1.87 -4.81 24.52
C ILE A 150 2.70 -5.98 25.07
N GLY A 151 2.99 -5.98 26.38
CA GLY A 151 3.75 -7.04 27.05
C GLY A 151 5.22 -6.69 27.22
N PHE A 152 5.65 -5.50 26.80
CA PHE A 152 6.96 -4.93 27.10
C PHE A 152 6.82 -3.85 28.18
N THR A 153 7.95 -3.40 28.74
CA THR A 153 8.01 -2.41 29.83
C THR A 153 8.88 -1.22 29.43
N GLY A 154 8.66 -0.06 30.08
CA GLY A 154 9.44 1.16 29.82
C GLY A 154 9.41 1.57 28.35
N ASN A 155 10.58 1.94 27.81
CA ASN A 155 10.76 2.45 26.44
C ASN A 155 10.56 1.38 25.33
N ALA A 156 10.27 0.13 25.69
CA ALA A 156 9.90 -0.94 24.76
C ALA A 156 8.38 -1.08 24.59
N THR A 157 7.58 -0.35 25.36
CA THR A 157 6.12 -0.53 25.41
C THR A 157 5.45 0.05 24.17
N GLY A 158 4.61 -0.75 23.51
CA GLY A 158 3.71 -0.30 22.44
C GLY A 158 2.24 -0.27 22.88
N ASN A 159 1.42 0.48 22.15
CA ASN A 159 0.01 0.75 22.47
C ASN A 159 -1.00 -0.07 21.65
N SER A 160 -0.54 -1.03 20.82
CA SER A 160 -1.44 -2.00 20.18
C SER A 160 -2.55 -1.39 19.28
N ARG A 161 -2.36 -0.19 18.71
CA ARG A 161 -3.46 0.58 18.08
C ARG A 161 -4.01 -0.01 16.78
N THR A 162 -3.22 -0.81 16.06
CA THR A 162 -3.63 -1.38 14.76
C THR A 162 -3.61 -2.90 14.80
N SER A 163 -4.76 -3.50 14.48
CA SER A 163 -4.98 -4.95 14.37
C SER A 163 -5.29 -5.32 12.92
N PRO A 164 -4.28 -5.71 12.11
CA PRO A 164 -4.50 -6.18 10.76
C PRO A 164 -5.44 -7.39 10.71
N THR A 165 -6.31 -7.48 9.70
CA THR A 165 -7.29 -8.58 9.60
C THR A 165 -6.69 -9.83 8.98
N GLN A 166 -7.34 -10.97 9.21
CA GLN A 166 -6.96 -12.25 8.62
C GLN A 166 -7.00 -12.20 7.09
N GLU A 167 -7.99 -11.55 6.49
CA GLU A 167 -8.11 -11.40 5.03
C GLU A 167 -6.93 -10.62 4.44
N PHE A 168 -6.32 -9.73 5.21
CA PHE A 168 -5.11 -9.04 4.80
C PHE A 168 -3.88 -9.92 4.94
N VAL A 169 -3.74 -10.65 6.06
CA VAL A 169 -2.65 -11.64 6.23
C VAL A 169 -2.69 -12.74 5.17
N GLU A 170 -3.88 -13.12 4.71
CA GLU A 170 -4.09 -14.10 3.65
C GLU A 170 -3.82 -13.56 2.23
N SER A 171 -3.77 -12.23 2.05
CA SER A 171 -3.40 -11.63 0.75
C SER A 171 -1.92 -11.76 0.41
N PHE A 172 -1.07 -12.01 1.41
CA PHE A 172 0.33 -12.35 1.19
C PHE A 172 0.42 -13.76 0.61
N GLY A 173 1.13 -13.94 -0.49
CA GLY A 173 1.33 -15.28 -1.08
C GLY A 173 2.30 -16.14 -0.27
N MET A 174 2.74 -17.22 -0.93
CA MET A 174 3.88 -18.03 -0.53
C MET A 174 5.18 -17.44 -1.11
N LYS A 175 6.34 -17.89 -0.61
CA LYS A 175 7.67 -17.44 -1.03
C LYS A 175 7.96 -17.73 -2.50
N ASN A 176 7.27 -18.70 -3.10
CA ASN A 176 7.30 -18.99 -4.54
C ASN A 176 6.41 -18.04 -5.38
N GLY A 177 5.72 -17.09 -4.76
CA GLY A 177 4.86 -16.10 -5.41
C GLY A 177 3.43 -16.58 -5.69
N MET A 178 3.10 -17.83 -5.37
CA MET A 178 1.75 -18.39 -5.55
C MET A 178 0.82 -17.96 -4.40
N PRO A 179 -0.48 -17.77 -4.65
CA PRO A 179 -1.44 -17.48 -3.59
C PRO A 179 -1.61 -18.69 -2.68
N ILE A 180 -1.93 -18.47 -1.40
CA ILE A 180 -2.11 -19.56 -0.42
C ILE A 180 -3.29 -20.50 -0.75
N SER A 181 -4.22 -20.04 -1.57
CA SER A 181 -5.38 -20.81 -2.04
C SER A 181 -5.01 -21.79 -3.16
N ASP A 182 -3.84 -21.64 -3.78
CA ASP A 182 -3.38 -22.57 -4.79
C ASP A 182 -2.87 -23.86 -4.12
N PRO A 183 -3.40 -25.05 -4.46
CA PRO A 183 -2.97 -26.31 -3.87
C PRO A 183 -1.48 -26.63 -4.07
N ALA A 184 -0.86 -26.11 -5.14
CA ALA A 184 0.56 -26.27 -5.42
C ALA A 184 1.46 -25.24 -4.73
N SER A 185 0.87 -24.28 -3.99
CA SER A 185 1.63 -23.23 -3.29
C SER A 185 2.51 -23.76 -2.15
N GLY A 186 2.16 -24.93 -1.60
CA GLY A 186 2.80 -25.51 -0.42
C GLY A 186 2.36 -24.89 0.90
N TYR A 187 1.26 -24.13 0.91
CA TYR A 187 0.69 -23.56 2.14
C TYR A 187 0.22 -24.68 3.09
N ASN A 188 0.59 -24.55 4.37
CA ASN A 188 0.18 -25.47 5.42
C ASN A 188 -0.59 -24.70 6.51
N GLN A 189 -1.88 -24.99 6.66
CA GLN A 189 -2.73 -24.32 7.65
C GLN A 189 -2.27 -24.56 9.10
N ASN A 190 -1.60 -25.68 9.39
CA ASN A 190 -1.05 -25.98 10.72
C ASN A 190 0.28 -25.26 10.98
N ASN A 191 0.90 -24.69 9.94
CA ASN A 191 2.10 -23.86 10.05
C ASN A 191 2.03 -22.66 9.07
N PRO A 192 1.07 -21.74 9.29
CA PRO A 192 0.60 -20.81 8.26
C PRO A 192 1.60 -19.69 7.92
N TYR A 193 2.71 -19.59 8.66
CA TYR A 193 3.71 -18.54 8.52
C TYR A 193 5.02 -19.01 7.88
N VAL A 194 5.19 -20.32 7.65
CA VAL A 194 6.40 -20.86 7.00
C VAL A 194 6.33 -20.64 5.49
N ASN A 195 7.47 -20.24 4.91
CA ASN A 195 7.64 -20.01 3.47
C ASN A 195 6.59 -19.06 2.86
N ARG A 196 6.19 -18.02 3.60
CA ARG A 196 5.31 -16.95 3.11
C ARG A 196 6.10 -15.89 2.35
N ASP A 197 5.38 -15.01 1.65
CA ASP A 197 5.92 -13.76 1.10
C ASP A 197 6.72 -13.00 2.18
N PRO A 198 8.02 -12.68 1.97
CA PRO A 198 8.85 -12.01 2.98
C PRO A 198 8.32 -10.65 3.44
N ARG A 199 7.44 -10.00 2.67
CA ARG A 199 6.78 -8.76 3.09
C ARG A 199 5.80 -8.98 4.25
N LEU A 200 5.32 -10.19 4.48
CA LEU A 200 4.48 -10.52 5.63
C LEU A 200 5.24 -10.21 6.94
N ASP A 201 6.45 -10.77 7.08
CA ASP A 201 7.36 -10.51 8.20
C ASP A 201 7.79 -9.04 8.29
N SER A 202 7.72 -8.31 7.18
CA SER A 202 8.05 -6.89 7.16
C SER A 202 6.88 -5.98 7.56
N THR A 203 5.65 -6.51 7.48
CA THR A 203 4.41 -5.73 7.61
C THR A 203 3.63 -6.09 8.88
N ILE A 204 3.76 -7.32 9.38
CA ILE A 204 2.94 -7.88 10.46
C ILE A 204 3.82 -8.55 11.51
N LEU A 205 3.44 -8.40 12.79
CA LEU A 205 3.90 -9.27 13.87
C LEU A 205 2.75 -10.21 14.26
N TYR A 206 3.08 -11.48 14.44
CA TYR A 206 2.16 -12.57 14.80
C TYR A 206 2.81 -13.51 15.80
N THR A 207 2.05 -14.46 16.35
CA THR A 207 2.59 -15.44 17.29
C THR A 207 3.79 -16.20 16.69
N GLY A 208 4.93 -16.23 17.38
CA GLY A 208 6.18 -16.79 16.86
C GLY A 208 7.10 -15.79 16.14
N SER A 209 6.63 -14.58 15.79
CA SER A 209 7.49 -13.51 15.30
C SER A 209 8.53 -13.13 16.36
N ARG A 210 9.75 -12.77 15.96
CA ARG A 210 10.74 -12.17 16.89
C ARG A 210 10.60 -10.65 16.89
N TRP A 211 10.51 -10.04 18.07
CA TRP A 211 10.45 -8.60 18.24
C TRP A 211 11.08 -8.20 19.57
N LEU A 212 11.94 -7.18 19.56
CA LEU A 212 12.68 -6.73 20.74
C LEU A 212 13.34 -7.90 21.50
N SER A 213 14.03 -8.78 20.76
CA SER A 213 14.71 -9.98 21.26
C SER A 213 13.82 -11.04 21.92
N ASN A 214 12.50 -10.84 21.91
CA ASN A 214 11.51 -11.77 22.46
C ASN A 214 10.71 -12.44 21.33
N VAL A 215 10.09 -13.57 21.62
CA VAL A 215 9.10 -14.21 20.74
C VAL A 215 7.73 -13.62 21.08
N ILE A 216 6.98 -13.22 20.06
CA ILE A 216 5.64 -12.68 20.21
C ILE A 216 4.65 -13.80 20.50
N GLU A 217 3.77 -13.58 21.48
CA GLU A 217 2.77 -14.53 21.96
C GLU A 217 1.38 -13.90 21.87
N THR A 218 0.66 -14.17 20.77
CA THR A 218 -0.71 -13.66 20.56
C THR A 218 -1.80 -14.71 20.76
N PHE A 219 -1.47 -15.85 21.38
CA PHE A 219 -2.45 -16.77 21.93
C PHE A 219 -3.18 -16.17 23.14
N GLU A 220 -4.41 -16.61 23.40
CA GLU A 220 -5.20 -16.14 24.55
C GLU A 220 -4.46 -16.38 25.86
N GLY A 221 -4.28 -15.32 26.66
CA GLY A 221 -3.50 -15.36 27.90
C GLY A 221 -1.98 -15.25 27.70
N GLY A 222 -1.50 -15.21 26.45
CA GLY A 222 -0.09 -15.00 26.12
C GLY A 222 0.39 -13.60 26.44
N ARG A 223 1.70 -13.40 26.52
CA ARG A 223 2.30 -12.13 26.95
C ARG A 223 1.85 -10.92 26.12
N ASN A 224 1.66 -11.08 24.81
CA ASN A 224 1.25 -10.02 23.90
C ASN A 224 -0.25 -10.07 23.56
N LYS A 225 -1.03 -10.94 24.22
CA LYS A 225 -2.50 -10.93 24.21
C LYS A 225 -3.04 -11.48 25.56
N PRO A 226 -2.72 -10.81 26.68
CA PRO A 226 -3.01 -11.35 28.02
C PRO A 226 -4.50 -11.43 28.36
N GLY A 227 -5.38 -10.77 27.60
CA GLY A 227 -6.79 -10.63 27.96
C GLY A 227 -7.02 -9.48 28.96
N GLY A 228 -8.23 -9.43 29.52
CA GLY A 228 -8.63 -8.39 30.47
C GLY A 228 -8.88 -7.03 29.83
N THR A 229 -8.61 -5.95 30.58
CA THR A 229 -8.95 -4.55 30.21
C THR A 229 -7.85 -3.82 29.44
N LYS A 230 -6.69 -4.44 29.23
CA LYS A 230 -5.57 -3.82 28.51
C LYS A 230 -5.87 -3.74 27.02
N VAL A 231 -5.49 -2.61 26.39
CA VAL A 231 -5.56 -2.46 24.93
C VAL A 231 -4.54 -3.41 24.29
N GLN A 232 -5.05 -4.33 23.47
CA GLN A 232 -4.29 -5.39 22.81
C GLN A 232 -4.90 -5.68 21.44
N THR A 233 -4.21 -6.49 20.62
CA THR A 233 -4.74 -6.90 19.32
C THR A 233 -6.09 -7.59 19.43
N LYS A 234 -7.03 -7.23 18.54
CA LYS A 234 -8.32 -7.91 18.37
C LYS A 234 -8.25 -9.08 17.40
N THR A 235 -7.21 -9.14 16.58
CA THR A 235 -7.09 -10.11 15.48
C THR A 235 -5.97 -11.13 15.67
N SER A 236 -5.21 -11.01 16.77
CA SER A 236 -3.96 -11.75 17.04
C SER A 236 -2.78 -11.33 16.16
N TYR A 237 -2.92 -10.19 15.47
CA TYR A 237 -1.89 -9.54 14.65
C TYR A 237 -1.60 -8.12 15.13
N TYR A 238 -0.34 -7.71 15.03
CA TYR A 238 0.09 -6.32 15.20
C TYR A 238 0.70 -5.79 13.90
N LEU A 239 0.54 -4.49 13.65
CA LEU A 239 1.25 -3.84 12.55
C LEU A 239 2.75 -3.78 12.85
N ARG A 240 3.60 -4.11 11.88
CA ARG A 240 5.07 -3.90 11.90
C ARG A 240 5.50 -2.80 10.93
N LYS A 241 4.77 -2.60 9.83
CA LYS A 241 5.15 -1.64 8.80
C LYS A 241 5.36 -0.24 9.40
N PHE A 242 6.31 0.50 8.83
CA PHE A 242 6.84 1.78 9.34
C PHE A 242 7.73 1.70 10.57
N MET A 243 7.80 0.55 11.26
CA MET A 243 8.70 0.39 12.40
C MET A 243 10.12 0.07 11.98
N GLY A 244 11.10 0.54 12.76
CA GLY A 244 12.51 0.25 12.54
C GLY A 244 12.93 -1.20 12.80
N HIS A 245 14.22 -1.48 12.58
CA HIS A 245 14.83 -2.80 12.74
C HIS A 245 15.05 -3.17 14.22
N PHE A 246 13.96 -3.43 14.94
CA PHE A 246 13.99 -3.73 16.38
C PHE A 246 13.87 -5.21 16.73
N LYS A 247 13.84 -6.10 15.73
CA LYS A 247 13.73 -7.56 15.90
C LYS A 247 14.68 -8.13 16.97
N ASN A 248 15.93 -7.68 16.96
CA ASN A 248 17.01 -8.15 17.82
C ASN A 248 17.47 -7.09 18.85
N GLN A 249 16.71 -6.01 19.02
CA GLN A 249 17.02 -4.96 20.00
C GLN A 249 16.30 -5.25 21.33
N THR A 250 16.48 -4.41 22.34
CA THR A 250 15.78 -4.55 23.64
C THR A 250 14.81 -3.42 23.92
N VAL A 251 15.03 -2.25 23.31
CA VAL A 251 14.16 -1.06 23.37
C VAL A 251 14.11 -0.38 22.01
N TYR A 252 13.13 0.51 21.81
CA TYR A 252 13.07 1.35 20.62
C TYR A 252 14.12 2.48 20.69
N SER A 253 14.60 2.90 19.52
CA SER A 253 15.48 4.07 19.37
C SER A 253 14.93 5.00 18.30
N ALA A 254 15.08 6.30 18.49
CA ALA A 254 14.60 7.27 17.51
C ALA A 254 15.35 7.12 16.18
N HIS A 255 14.61 7.16 15.07
CA HIS A 255 15.16 7.10 13.71
C HIS A 255 14.32 7.97 12.76
N PRO A 256 14.83 8.30 11.56
CA PRO A 256 14.11 9.14 10.61
C PRO A 256 12.70 8.64 10.34
N ARG A 257 11.77 9.58 10.15
CA ARG A 257 10.38 9.32 9.80
C ARG A 257 9.98 10.08 8.55
N ASN A 258 9.74 9.32 7.50
CA ASN A 258 9.16 9.82 6.28
C ASN A 258 7.68 9.49 6.24
N PHE A 259 6.83 10.51 6.18
CA PHE A 259 5.47 10.31 5.70
C PHE A 259 5.51 10.30 4.17
N VAL A 260 5.71 9.12 3.61
CA VAL A 260 5.86 8.90 2.16
C VAL A 260 4.53 9.18 1.47
N MET A 261 4.55 10.08 0.49
CA MET A 261 3.38 10.45 -0.31
C MET A 261 3.44 9.84 -1.70
N PHE A 262 4.63 9.74 -2.29
CA PHE A 262 4.88 9.07 -3.58
C PHE A 262 6.18 8.26 -3.47
N ARG A 263 6.17 7.02 -3.96
CA ARG A 263 7.36 6.18 -4.05
C ARG A 263 7.36 5.31 -5.30
N PHE A 264 8.53 4.86 -5.70
CA PHE A 264 8.73 4.26 -7.02
C PHE A 264 8.00 2.92 -7.23
N ALA A 265 7.75 2.11 -6.18
CA ALA A 265 6.93 0.91 -6.37
C ALA A 265 5.48 1.23 -6.77
N GLU A 266 4.93 2.35 -6.31
CA GLU A 266 3.62 2.81 -6.75
C GLU A 266 3.64 3.15 -8.25
N VAL A 267 4.72 3.77 -8.75
CA VAL A 267 4.88 4.09 -10.17
C VAL A 267 4.85 2.82 -11.01
N TYR A 268 5.59 1.78 -10.62
CA TYR A 268 5.53 0.48 -11.31
C TYR A 268 4.12 -0.13 -11.29
N LEU A 269 3.41 -0.03 -10.16
CA LEU A 269 2.04 -0.56 -10.07
C LEU A 269 1.03 0.27 -10.85
N ASN A 270 1.20 1.60 -10.90
CA ASN A 270 0.39 2.51 -11.72
C ASN A 270 0.60 2.18 -13.21
N TYR A 271 1.85 1.99 -13.63
CA TYR A 271 2.20 1.59 -14.99
C TYR A 271 1.62 0.21 -15.34
N ALA A 272 1.86 -0.81 -14.50
CA ALA A 272 1.37 -2.17 -14.73
C ALA A 272 -0.16 -2.22 -14.84
N GLU A 273 -0.86 -1.50 -13.96
CA GLU A 273 -2.32 -1.39 -14.01
C GLU A 273 -2.78 -0.73 -15.30
N ALA A 274 -2.29 0.48 -15.58
CA ALA A 274 -2.77 1.25 -16.73
C ALA A 274 -2.47 0.58 -18.08
N GLU A 275 -1.27 0.01 -18.23
CA GLU A 275 -0.87 -0.73 -19.42
C GLU A 275 -1.69 -2.01 -19.58
N ASN A 276 -1.97 -2.74 -18.50
CA ASN A 276 -2.84 -3.91 -18.56
C ASN A 276 -4.26 -3.56 -19.00
N GLU A 277 -4.82 -2.48 -18.46
CA GLU A 277 -6.16 -2.04 -18.82
C GLU A 277 -6.26 -1.57 -20.28
N PHE A 278 -5.19 -0.95 -20.81
CA PHE A 278 -5.14 -0.52 -22.20
C PHE A 278 -4.82 -1.69 -23.16
N SER A 279 -3.62 -2.26 -23.06
CA SER A 279 -3.03 -3.21 -24.00
C SER A 279 -3.07 -4.67 -23.56
N GLY A 280 -3.49 -4.96 -22.33
CA GLY A 280 -3.42 -6.29 -21.73
C GLY A 280 -2.04 -6.58 -21.13
N PRO A 281 -1.77 -7.84 -20.72
CA PRO A 281 -0.55 -8.19 -19.99
C PRO A 281 0.66 -8.25 -20.93
N THR A 282 1.17 -7.09 -21.33
CA THR A 282 2.38 -6.97 -22.14
C THR A 282 3.62 -7.35 -21.34
N THR A 283 4.75 -7.59 -22.01
CA THR A 283 6.03 -7.88 -21.36
C THR A 283 6.40 -6.83 -20.30
N ASN A 284 6.07 -5.56 -20.52
CA ASN A 284 6.38 -4.49 -19.58
C ASN A 284 5.50 -4.55 -18.32
N VAL A 285 4.24 -5.01 -18.41
CA VAL A 285 3.39 -5.29 -17.23
C VAL A 285 4.03 -6.37 -16.36
N TYR A 286 4.47 -7.48 -16.97
CA TYR A 286 5.18 -8.54 -16.26
C TYR A 286 6.47 -8.03 -15.62
N ASN A 287 7.29 -7.29 -16.36
CA ASN A 287 8.56 -6.76 -15.86
C ASN A 287 8.39 -5.83 -14.66
N ALA A 288 7.36 -4.97 -14.66
CA ALA A 288 7.06 -4.10 -13.52
C ALA A 288 6.72 -4.91 -12.25
N LEU A 289 5.89 -5.96 -12.38
CA LEU A 289 5.56 -6.86 -11.27
C LEU A 289 6.78 -7.69 -10.82
N TYR A 290 7.59 -8.18 -11.76
CA TYR A 290 8.81 -8.92 -11.46
C TYR A 290 9.81 -8.07 -10.69
N ALA A 291 9.97 -6.78 -11.02
CA ALA A 291 10.84 -5.88 -10.29
C ALA A 291 10.44 -5.79 -8.80
N ILE A 292 9.14 -5.61 -8.54
CA ILE A 292 8.59 -5.53 -7.17
C ILE A 292 8.77 -6.86 -6.43
N ARG A 293 8.36 -7.97 -7.05
CA ARG A 293 8.45 -9.31 -6.44
C ARG A 293 9.89 -9.75 -6.18
N LYS A 294 10.80 -9.45 -7.10
CA LYS A 294 12.24 -9.69 -6.93
C LYS A 294 12.79 -8.92 -5.73
N ARG A 295 12.50 -7.61 -5.62
CA ARG A 295 12.90 -6.83 -4.45
C ARG A 295 12.31 -7.40 -3.17
N ALA A 296 11.04 -7.81 -3.21
CA ALA A 296 10.33 -8.38 -2.07
C ALA A 296 10.91 -9.74 -1.60
N GLY A 297 11.86 -10.33 -2.34
CA GLY A 297 12.46 -11.62 -1.99
C GLY A 297 11.59 -12.82 -2.36
N ILE A 298 10.62 -12.64 -3.26
CA ILE A 298 9.89 -13.75 -3.87
C ILE A 298 10.87 -14.55 -4.74
N SER A 299 10.87 -15.87 -4.59
CA SER A 299 11.71 -16.77 -5.37
C SER A 299 11.39 -16.66 -6.85
N ALA A 300 12.43 -16.59 -7.68
CA ALA A 300 12.25 -16.45 -9.13
C ALA A 300 11.54 -17.64 -9.77
N GLY A 301 11.66 -18.85 -9.21
CA GLY A 301 11.14 -20.08 -9.83
C GLY A 301 11.76 -20.27 -11.22
N SER A 302 10.92 -20.41 -12.24
CA SER A 302 11.31 -20.42 -13.66
C SER A 302 11.63 -19.03 -14.24
N GLY A 303 11.90 -18.03 -13.38
CA GLY A 303 12.12 -16.63 -13.77
C GLY A 303 10.85 -15.77 -13.77
N ASN A 304 9.71 -16.32 -13.34
CA ASN A 304 8.40 -15.66 -13.43
C ASN A 304 7.83 -15.19 -12.08
N TYR A 305 8.55 -15.42 -10.96
CA TYR A 305 8.15 -14.96 -9.63
C TYR A 305 6.70 -15.34 -9.25
N GLY A 306 6.24 -16.51 -9.69
CA GLY A 306 4.90 -17.02 -9.41
C GLY A 306 3.77 -16.36 -10.22
N ILE A 307 4.07 -15.66 -11.32
CA ILE A 307 3.05 -15.16 -12.27
C ILE A 307 3.06 -16.06 -13.52
N PRO A 308 1.96 -16.78 -13.83
CA PRO A 308 1.85 -17.54 -15.06
C PRO A 308 1.97 -16.66 -16.31
N ALA A 309 2.51 -17.18 -17.40
CA ALA A 309 2.50 -16.50 -18.69
C ALA A 309 1.13 -16.64 -19.38
N GLY A 310 0.86 -15.79 -20.37
CA GLY A 310 -0.34 -15.91 -21.21
C GLY A 310 -1.66 -15.63 -20.50
N LEU A 311 -1.64 -14.90 -19.38
CA LEU A 311 -2.85 -14.49 -18.66
C LEU A 311 -3.76 -13.62 -19.55
N SER A 312 -5.06 -13.63 -19.26
CA SER A 312 -5.98 -12.61 -19.77
C SER A 312 -5.75 -11.26 -19.05
N LYS A 313 -6.31 -10.19 -19.62
CA LYS A 313 -6.35 -8.87 -18.99
C LYS A 313 -6.99 -8.94 -17.59
N GLU A 314 -8.06 -9.71 -17.45
CA GLU A 314 -8.81 -9.89 -16.20
C GLU A 314 -7.99 -10.63 -15.15
N ALA A 315 -7.32 -11.72 -15.55
CA ALA A 315 -6.50 -12.49 -14.63
C ALA A 315 -5.28 -11.68 -14.15
N MET A 316 -4.64 -10.92 -15.06
CA MET A 316 -3.55 -10.02 -14.70
C MET A 316 -4.02 -8.87 -13.80
N ARG A 317 -5.22 -8.31 -14.05
CA ARG A 317 -5.81 -7.25 -13.20
C ARG A 317 -5.89 -7.69 -11.75
N GLU A 318 -6.36 -8.91 -11.48
CA GLU A 318 -6.47 -9.41 -10.10
C GLU A 318 -5.10 -9.62 -9.44
N ILE A 319 -4.08 -10.05 -10.21
CA ILE A 319 -2.70 -10.11 -9.72
C ILE A 319 -2.17 -8.72 -9.36
N ILE A 320 -2.35 -7.72 -10.24
CA ILE A 320 -1.93 -6.34 -10.00
C ILE A 320 -2.63 -5.75 -8.78
N ARG A 321 -3.95 -5.97 -8.64
CA ARG A 321 -4.73 -5.51 -7.48
C ARG A 321 -4.21 -6.11 -6.17
N ASN A 322 -3.87 -7.40 -6.16
CA ASN A 322 -3.31 -8.04 -4.97
C ASN A 322 -1.88 -7.56 -4.68
N GLU A 323 -1.03 -7.43 -5.72
CA GLU A 323 0.33 -6.91 -5.57
C GLU A 323 0.30 -5.49 -4.98
N ARG A 324 -0.62 -4.65 -5.47
CA ARG A 324 -0.84 -3.29 -4.95
C ARG A 324 -1.35 -3.30 -3.51
N ARG A 325 -2.25 -4.23 -3.16
CA ARG A 325 -2.75 -4.41 -1.78
C ARG A 325 -1.64 -4.77 -0.79
N VAL A 326 -0.73 -5.67 -1.19
CA VAL A 326 0.37 -6.14 -0.35
C VAL A 326 1.48 -5.08 -0.26
N GLU A 327 1.93 -4.59 -1.40
CA GLU A 327 3.07 -3.67 -1.50
C GLU A 327 2.77 -2.33 -0.84
N LEU A 328 1.61 -1.73 -1.13
CA LEU A 328 1.20 -0.39 -0.66
C LEU A 328 0.36 -0.43 0.62
N ALA A 329 0.38 -1.55 1.36
CA ALA A 329 -0.41 -1.72 2.58
C ALA A 329 -0.15 -0.60 3.61
N PHE A 330 -1.21 -0.06 4.23
CA PHE A 330 -1.15 1.01 5.23
C PHE A 330 -0.55 2.35 4.74
N GLU A 331 -0.40 2.55 3.44
CA GLU A 331 0.11 3.79 2.84
C GLU A 331 -1.04 4.60 2.19
N GLU A 332 -2.23 4.58 2.80
CA GLU A 332 -3.43 5.30 2.32
C GLU A 332 -3.94 4.92 0.91
N HIS A 333 -3.52 3.80 0.32
CA HIS A 333 -3.97 3.41 -1.03
C HIS A 333 -5.29 2.61 -1.05
N ARG A 334 -5.45 1.63 -0.14
CA ARG A 334 -6.54 0.65 -0.22
C ARG A 334 -7.93 1.28 -0.24
N TYR A 335 -8.15 2.34 0.54
CA TYR A 335 -9.43 3.05 0.62
C TYR A 335 -9.86 3.63 -0.74
N TRP A 336 -8.92 4.22 -1.47
CA TRP A 336 -9.16 4.82 -2.78
C TRP A 336 -9.20 3.78 -3.88
N ASP A 337 -8.32 2.79 -3.83
CA ASP A 337 -8.24 1.72 -4.83
C ASP A 337 -9.55 0.94 -4.93
N ILE A 338 -10.14 0.49 -3.81
CA ILE A 338 -11.42 -0.25 -3.86
C ILE A 338 -12.60 0.60 -4.34
N ARG A 339 -12.54 1.93 -4.14
CA ARG A 339 -13.58 2.86 -4.61
C ARG A 339 -13.47 3.09 -6.10
N ARG A 340 -12.28 3.45 -6.58
CA ARG A 340 -12.05 3.72 -8.01
C ARG A 340 -12.27 2.47 -8.87
N TRP A 341 -12.08 1.28 -8.29
CA TRP A 341 -12.42 -0.01 -8.89
C TRP A 341 -13.87 -0.45 -8.70
N LYS A 342 -14.71 0.33 -8.01
CA LYS A 342 -16.12 0.01 -7.69
C LYS A 342 -16.36 -1.33 -6.97
N ILE A 343 -15.37 -1.84 -6.24
CA ILE A 343 -15.49 -3.09 -5.47
C ILE A 343 -15.71 -2.86 -3.97
N ALA A 344 -15.73 -1.60 -3.51
CA ALA A 344 -15.84 -1.25 -2.10
C ALA A 344 -17.11 -1.83 -1.43
N VAL A 345 -18.27 -1.73 -2.09
CA VAL A 345 -19.56 -2.20 -1.56
C VAL A 345 -19.58 -3.72 -1.46
N ASP A 346 -19.05 -4.43 -2.45
CA ASP A 346 -19.03 -5.89 -2.42
C ASP A 346 -18.07 -6.42 -1.36
N LEU A 347 -16.93 -5.77 -1.15
CA LEU A 347 -16.03 -6.11 -0.06
C LEU A 347 -16.65 -5.85 1.32
N ALA A 348 -17.40 -4.75 1.47
CA ALA A 348 -18.02 -4.37 2.74
C ALA A 348 -19.14 -5.32 3.19
N LYS A 349 -19.70 -6.15 2.29
CA LYS A 349 -20.71 -7.17 2.63
C LYS A 349 -20.14 -8.37 3.40
N ASN A 350 -18.82 -8.55 3.40
CA ASN A 350 -18.19 -9.72 4.02
C ASN A 350 -17.71 -9.37 5.43
N PRO A 351 -17.93 -10.25 6.43
CA PRO A 351 -17.35 -10.07 7.74
C PRO A 351 -15.82 -10.12 7.66
N LEU A 352 -15.17 -9.36 8.54
CA LEU A 352 -13.72 -9.40 8.69
C LEU A 352 -13.34 -10.27 9.89
N HIS A 353 -12.24 -11.01 9.75
CA HIS A 353 -11.81 -11.98 10.72
C HIS A 353 -10.48 -11.63 11.38
N GLY A 354 -10.29 -12.16 12.58
CA GLY A 354 -9.02 -12.36 13.24
C GLY A 354 -8.80 -13.84 13.52
N LEU A 355 -7.73 -14.16 14.25
CA LEU A 355 -7.55 -15.49 14.83
C LEU A 355 -7.81 -15.47 16.32
N ARG A 356 -8.54 -16.47 16.82
CA ARG A 356 -8.48 -16.90 18.22
C ARG A 356 -7.47 -18.03 18.30
N ILE A 357 -6.41 -17.81 19.04
CA ILE A 357 -5.30 -18.76 19.13
C ILE A 357 -5.27 -19.33 20.55
N THR A 358 -5.34 -20.66 20.67
CA THR A 358 -5.22 -21.36 21.96
C THR A 358 -3.94 -22.19 21.98
N ARG A 359 -3.34 -22.32 23.17
CA ARG A 359 -2.16 -23.15 23.40
C ARG A 359 -2.54 -24.33 24.29
N SER A 360 -2.25 -25.55 23.83
CA SER A 360 -2.37 -26.72 24.69
C SER A 360 -1.26 -26.69 25.74
N GLU A 361 -1.62 -26.74 27.02
CA GLU A 361 -0.66 -26.79 28.13
C GLU A 361 0.09 -28.13 28.20
N VAL A 362 -0.46 -29.20 27.62
CA VAL A 362 0.10 -30.56 27.68
C VAL A 362 1.11 -30.82 26.56
N VAL A 363 0.86 -30.31 25.35
CA VAL A 363 1.67 -30.62 24.15
C VAL A 363 2.39 -29.37 23.60
N GLY A 364 2.04 -28.17 24.09
CA GLY A 364 2.57 -26.91 23.59
C GLY A 364 2.06 -26.50 22.21
N THR A 365 1.18 -27.28 21.58
CA THR A 365 0.60 -27.01 20.26
C THR A 365 -0.25 -25.75 20.26
N ILE A 366 -0.06 -24.92 19.24
CA ILE A 366 -0.80 -23.68 19.02
C ILE A 366 -1.84 -23.92 17.93
N ASN A 367 -3.12 -23.72 18.25
CA ASN A 367 -4.23 -23.87 17.30
C ASN A 367 -4.90 -22.53 17.07
N GLY A 368 -5.08 -22.14 15.82
CA GLY A 368 -5.76 -20.90 15.43
C GLY A 368 -7.11 -21.18 14.76
N THR A 369 -8.17 -20.57 15.27
CA THR A 369 -9.52 -20.59 14.66
C THR A 369 -9.86 -19.19 14.19
N LYS A 370 -10.39 -19.04 12.97
CA LYS A 370 -10.91 -17.75 12.49
C LYS A 370 -12.09 -17.32 13.36
N ILE A 371 -12.09 -16.06 13.77
CA ILE A 371 -13.20 -15.44 14.51
C ILE A 371 -13.58 -14.13 13.83
N GLU A 372 -14.86 -13.81 13.79
CA GLU A 372 -15.34 -12.53 13.28
C GLU A 372 -14.98 -11.40 14.25
N VAL A 373 -14.43 -10.31 13.73
CA VAL A 373 -14.02 -9.14 14.52
C VAL A 373 -14.73 -7.86 14.08
N LEU A 374 -15.38 -7.88 12.92
CA LEU A 374 -16.24 -6.82 12.41
C LEU A 374 -17.37 -7.45 11.59
N GLN A 375 -18.61 -7.09 11.92
CA GLN A 375 -19.80 -7.40 11.14
C GLN A 375 -20.13 -6.19 10.24
N PRO A 376 -20.63 -6.41 9.01
CA PRO A 376 -21.09 -5.34 8.11
C PRO A 376 -22.15 -4.42 8.70
#